data_AF-I1BWR6-F1
#
_entry.id   AF-I1BWR6-F1
#
_cell.length_a   1.000
_cell.length_b   1.000
_cell.length_c   1.000
_cell.angle_alpha   90.00
_cell.angle_beta   90.00
_cell.angle_gamma   90.00
#
_symmetry.space_group_name_H-M   'P 1'
#
loop_
_entity.id
_entity.type
_entity.pdbx_description
1 polymer ?
#
loop_
_entity_poly.entity_id
_entity_poly.type
_entity_poly.pdbx_seq_one_letter_code
_entity_poly.pdbx_strand_id
1 'polypeptide(L)'
;MAKYLPYMIKKISNFRTAADLFRVARISKWTINRIRKEEKNIKACDRGGRPVVVSKITNAIIRLKFRQGPLRTDSDAQLFLRSLGYSISKLSVRRHCRKLGFESGTKESKIFISCISRKKR
;
A
#
# COMPACT_ATOMS: atom_id res chain seq x y z
N MET A 1 -5.82 4.73 -8.71
CA MET A 1 -6.63 5.96 -8.88
C MET A 1 -6.24 6.78 -10.11
N ALA A 2 -5.11 6.52 -10.78
CA ALA A 2 -4.64 7.34 -11.91
C ALA A 2 -5.41 7.17 -13.25
N LYS A 3 -6.16 6.08 -13.46
CA LYS A 3 -6.83 5.83 -14.75
C LYS A 3 -8.05 6.72 -15.03
N TYR A 4 -8.64 7.34 -14.01
CA TYR A 4 -9.87 8.13 -14.15
C TYR A 4 -9.62 9.65 -14.26
N LEU A 5 -8.44 10.12 -13.88
CA LEU A 5 -8.07 11.55 -13.95
C LEU A 5 -8.19 12.11 -15.37
N PRO A 6 -7.63 11.46 -16.42
CA PRO A 6 -7.67 12.00 -17.78
C PRO A 6 -9.09 12.14 -18.33
N TYR A 7 -9.97 11.18 -18.03
CA TYR A 7 -11.37 11.20 -18.45
C TYR A 7 -12.17 12.30 -17.74
N MET A 8 -11.93 12.49 -16.44
CA MET A 8 -12.58 13.56 -15.67
C MET A 8 -12.13 14.95 -16.14
N ILE A 9 -10.85 15.12 -16.47
CA ILE A 9 -10.31 16.39 -16.98
C ILE A 9 -10.93 16.73 -18.35
N LYS A 10 -11.02 15.78 -19.28
CA LYS A 10 -11.66 15.97 -20.59
C LYS A 10 -13.15 16.33 -20.47
N LYS A 11 -13.84 15.82 -19.45
CA LYS A 11 -15.24 16.16 -19.18
C LYS A 11 -15.37 17.57 -18.59
N ILE A 12 -14.39 18.01 -17.79
CA ILE A 12 -14.35 19.34 -17.16
C ILE A 12 -13.99 20.44 -18.17
N SER A 13 -13.09 20.17 -19.12
CA SER A 13 -12.66 21.13 -20.16
C SER A 13 -13.78 21.54 -21.11
N ASN A 14 -14.83 20.72 -21.26
CA ASN A 14 -15.98 21.01 -22.11
C ASN A 14 -16.93 22.07 -21.51
N PHE A 15 -16.78 22.40 -20.23
CA PHE A 15 -17.60 23.41 -19.56
C PHE A 15 -16.83 24.72 -19.41
N ARG A 16 -17.37 25.80 -19.98
CA ARG A 16 -16.74 27.14 -19.94
C ARG A 16 -16.67 27.68 -18.51
N THR A 17 -17.72 27.51 -17.70
CA THR A 17 -17.83 28.16 -16.38
C THR A 17 -17.86 27.15 -15.22
N ALA A 18 -17.28 27.53 -14.08
CA ALA A 18 -17.36 26.74 -12.85
C ALA A 18 -18.80 26.57 -12.33
N ALA A 19 -19.69 27.51 -12.65
CA ALA A 19 -21.12 27.40 -12.31
C ALA A 19 -21.81 26.26 -13.07
N ASP A 20 -21.46 26.06 -14.34
CA ASP A 20 -22.03 25.00 -15.18
C ASP A 20 -21.57 23.62 -14.68
N LEU A 21 -20.29 23.52 -14.28
CA LEU A 21 -19.72 22.33 -13.66
C LEU A 21 -20.38 21.99 -12.31
N PHE A 22 -20.72 23.00 -11.51
CA PHE A 22 -21.47 22.77 -10.28
C PHE A 22 -22.88 22.25 -10.57
N ARG A 23 -23.58 22.80 -11.57
CA ARG A 23 -24.94 22.36 -11.93
C ARG A 23 -24.98 20.93 -12.48
N VAL A 24 -24.01 20.57 -13.33
CA VAL A 24 -24.01 19.26 -14.01
C VAL A 24 -23.34 18.16 -13.19
N ALA A 25 -22.24 18.47 -12.48
CA ALA A 25 -21.44 17.48 -11.79
C ALA A 25 -21.46 17.61 -10.26
N ARG A 26 -22.15 18.63 -9.71
CA ARG A 26 -22.19 18.95 -8.26
C ARG A 26 -20.80 19.09 -7.64
N ILE A 27 -19.82 19.51 -8.43
CA ILE A 27 -18.45 19.76 -7.97
C ILE A 27 -18.35 21.20 -7.49
N SER A 28 -17.84 21.40 -6.28
CA SER A 28 -17.73 22.75 -5.71
C SER A 28 -16.79 23.64 -6.54
N LYS A 29 -17.09 24.95 -6.55
CA LYS A 29 -16.26 25.97 -7.20
C LYS A 29 -14.80 25.92 -6.71
N TRP A 30 -14.59 25.61 -5.43
CA TRP A 30 -13.26 25.44 -4.84
C TRP A 30 -12.50 24.27 -5.48
N THR A 31 -13.14 23.10 -5.58
CA THR A 31 -12.54 21.91 -6.20
C THR A 31 -12.22 22.12 -7.68
N ILE A 32 -13.09 22.81 -8.43
CA ILE A 32 -12.85 23.15 -9.85
C ILE A 32 -11.63 24.05 -9.99
N ASN A 33 -11.53 25.11 -9.17
CA ASN A 33 -10.39 26.01 -9.19
C ASN A 33 -9.09 25.31 -8.77
N ARG A 34 -9.17 24.36 -7.83
CA ARG A 34 -8.03 23.54 -7.41
C ARG A 34 -7.54 22.65 -8.56
N ILE A 35 -8.46 21.95 -9.24
CA ILE A 35 -8.14 21.10 -10.40
C ILE A 35 -7.51 21.93 -11.53
N ARG A 36 -8.07 23.11 -11.88
CA ARG A 36 -7.49 24.00 -12.91
C ARG A 36 -6.10 24.51 -12.53
N LYS A 37 -5.80 24.71 -11.24
CA LYS A 37 -4.46 25.08 -10.74
C LYS A 37 -3.49 23.90 -10.74
N GLU A 38 -3.97 22.70 -10.41
CA GLU A 38 -3.20 21.45 -10.44
C GLU A 38 -2.90 21.00 -11.88
N GLU A 39 -3.82 21.20 -12.85
CA GLU A 39 -3.60 20.93 -14.27
C GLU A 39 -2.44 21.75 -14.86
N LYS A 40 -2.32 23.03 -14.46
CA LYS A 40 -1.16 23.87 -14.82
C LYS A 40 0.14 23.44 -14.12
N ASN A 41 0.04 22.68 -13.03
CA ASN A 41 1.16 22.19 -12.25
C ASN A 41 1.25 20.66 -12.37
N ILE A 42 1.70 20.18 -13.54
CA ILE A 42 1.89 18.75 -13.87
C ILE A 42 2.76 17.99 -12.83
N LYS A 43 3.47 18.70 -11.95
CA LYS A 43 4.31 18.16 -10.87
C LYS A 43 3.58 17.97 -9.53
N ALA A 44 2.25 17.84 -9.51
CA ALA A 44 1.54 17.48 -8.28
C ALA A 44 1.98 16.07 -7.83
N CYS A 45 2.99 16.00 -6.96
CA CYS A 45 3.43 14.74 -6.38
C CYS A 45 2.31 14.19 -5.50
N ASP A 46 1.95 12.93 -5.72
CA ASP A 46 1.17 12.17 -4.74
C ASP A 46 1.85 12.36 -3.38
N ARG A 47 1.10 12.89 -2.40
CA ARG A 47 1.62 13.05 -1.04
C ARG A 47 2.15 11.68 -0.61
N GLY A 48 3.45 11.61 -0.36
CA GLY A 48 4.13 10.36 -0.09
C GLY A 48 3.46 9.56 1.02
N GLY A 49 3.60 8.24 0.95
CA GLY A 49 3.15 7.36 2.03
C GLY A 49 4.02 7.53 3.29
N ARG A 50 3.46 7.13 4.44
CA ARG A 50 4.24 7.03 5.68
C ARG A 50 5.44 6.09 5.47
N PRO A 51 6.64 6.41 5.96
CA PRO A 51 7.84 5.59 5.78
C PRO A 51 7.60 4.15 6.26
N VAL A 52 8.20 3.20 5.55
CA VAL A 52 8.11 1.77 5.88
C VAL A 52 8.86 1.53 7.19
N VAL A 53 8.19 0.91 8.17
CA VAL A 53 8.72 0.68 9.53
C VAL A 53 9.95 -0.25 9.54
N VAL A 54 10.10 -1.09 8.52
CA VAL A 54 11.15 -2.12 8.43
C VAL A 54 11.91 -1.95 7.11
N SER A 55 13.24 -1.98 7.18
CA SER A 55 14.10 -1.82 6.00
C SER A 55 13.88 -2.92 4.95
N LYS A 56 14.20 -2.64 3.69
CA LYS A 56 14.07 -3.63 2.60
C LYS A 56 14.91 -4.89 2.84
N ILE A 57 16.12 -4.74 3.38
CA ILE A 57 17.03 -5.84 3.69
C ILE A 57 16.42 -6.71 4.79
N THR A 58 15.93 -6.10 5.86
CA THR A 58 15.29 -6.82 6.96
C THR A 58 14.05 -7.58 6.48
N ASN A 59 13.26 -7.03 5.54
CA ASN A 59 12.14 -7.75 4.92
C ASN A 59 12.58 -9.02 4.17
N ALA A 60 13.71 -8.97 3.48
CA ALA A 60 14.27 -10.13 2.79
C ALA A 60 14.72 -11.23 3.78
N ILE A 61 15.37 -10.83 4.88
CA ILE A 61 15.77 -11.74 5.94
C ILE A 61 14.54 -12.39 6.61
N ILE A 62 13.52 -11.59 6.91
CA ILE A 62 12.26 -12.10 7.47
C ILE A 62 11.62 -13.13 6.54
N ARG A 63 11.54 -12.83 5.23
CA ARG A 63 11.02 -13.78 4.23
C ARG A 63 11.82 -15.08 4.21
N LEU A 64 13.14 -14.99 4.26
CA LEU A 64 14.01 -16.17 4.29
C LEU A 64 13.77 -17.01 5.55
N LYS A 65 13.71 -16.36 6.73
CA LYS A 65 13.46 -17.02 8.00
C LYS A 65 12.05 -17.61 8.12
N PHE A 66 11.05 -17.02 7.49
CA PHE A 66 9.74 -17.68 7.40
C PHE A 66 9.79 -18.90 6.47
N ARG A 67 10.51 -18.83 5.34
CA ARG A 67 10.67 -19.98 4.41
C ARG A 67 11.44 -21.14 5.02
N GLN A 68 12.48 -20.86 5.81
CA GLN A 68 13.29 -21.87 6.47
C GLN A 68 12.57 -22.51 7.68
N GLY A 69 11.45 -21.93 8.15
CA GLY A 69 10.72 -22.40 9.32
C GLY A 69 11.11 -21.90 10.74
N PRO A 70 12.18 -21.11 10.98
CA PRO A 70 12.46 -20.57 12.32
C PRO A 70 11.51 -19.46 12.79
N LEU A 71 10.82 -18.76 11.88
CA LEU A 71 9.73 -17.84 12.26
C LEU A 71 8.40 -18.51 11.96
N ARG A 72 7.61 -18.81 12.99
CA ARG A 72 6.30 -19.49 12.83
C ARG A 72 5.14 -18.58 13.21
N THR A 73 5.36 -17.67 14.14
CA THR A 73 4.33 -16.79 14.67
C THR A 73 4.69 -15.31 14.52
N ASP A 74 3.67 -14.45 14.61
CA ASP A 74 3.88 -13.00 14.70
C ASP A 74 4.73 -12.61 15.92
N SER A 75 4.65 -13.40 17.00
CA SER A 75 5.44 -13.18 18.22
C SER A 75 6.93 -13.44 17.97
N ASP A 76 7.27 -14.52 17.24
CA ASP A 76 8.66 -14.84 16.88
C ASP A 76 9.25 -13.74 16.00
N ALA A 77 8.45 -13.27 15.02
CA ALA A 77 8.85 -12.18 14.14
C ALA A 77 9.04 -10.87 14.92
N GLN A 78 8.24 -10.62 15.94
CA GLN A 78 8.39 -9.46 16.82
C GLN A 78 9.68 -9.53 17.64
N LEU A 79 9.98 -10.69 18.25
CA LEU A 79 11.21 -10.89 19.01
C LEU A 79 12.44 -10.72 18.12
N PHE A 80 12.41 -11.29 16.91
CA PHE A 80 13.48 -11.13 15.94
C PHE A 80 13.68 -9.67 15.48
N LEU A 81 12.58 -8.94 15.25
CA LEU A 81 12.68 -7.52 14.90
C LEU A 81 13.23 -6.70 16.06
N ARG A 82 12.83 -7.00 17.30
CA ARG A 82 13.38 -6.35 18.50
C ARG A 82 14.86 -6.64 18.69
N SER A 83 15.32 -7.87 18.41
CA SER A 83 16.75 -8.21 18.51
C SER A 83 17.61 -7.48 17.48
N LEU A 84 17.00 -6.99 16.39
CA LEU A 84 17.64 -6.12 15.41
C LEU A 84 17.50 -4.62 15.72
N GLY A 85 16.95 -4.26 16.89
CA GLY A 85 16.79 -2.87 17.34
C GLY A 85 15.48 -2.19 16.90
N TYR A 86 14.53 -2.91 16.30
CA TYR A 86 13.26 -2.32 15.91
C TYR A 86 12.29 -2.22 17.10
N SER A 87 11.89 -0.99 17.45
CA SER A 87 10.79 -0.75 18.38
C SER A 87 9.45 -0.89 17.64
N ILE A 88 8.94 -2.12 17.57
CA ILE A 88 7.72 -2.45 16.83
C ILE A 88 6.67 -3.14 17.72
N SER A 89 5.42 -2.68 17.58
CA SER A 89 4.27 -3.28 18.24
C SER A 89 3.85 -4.59 17.57
N LYS A 90 3.23 -5.49 18.33
CA LYS A 90 2.74 -6.78 17.80
C LYS A 90 1.74 -6.59 16.66
N LEU A 91 0.85 -5.59 16.78
CA LEU A 91 -0.10 -5.22 15.73
C LEU A 91 0.60 -4.75 14.45
N SER A 92 1.65 -3.96 14.57
CA SER A 92 2.45 -3.51 13.43
C SER A 92 3.16 -4.68 12.75
N VAL A 93 3.72 -5.63 13.52
CA VAL A 93 4.33 -6.86 12.99
C VAL A 93 3.30 -7.70 12.24
N ARG A 94 2.12 -7.94 12.82
CA ARG A 94 1.05 -8.69 12.15
C ARG A 94 0.63 -8.06 10.82
N ARG A 95 0.44 -6.73 10.78
CA ARG A 95 0.15 -5.99 9.53
C ARG A 95 1.30 -6.10 8.52
N HIS A 96 2.53 -6.08 9.01
CA HIS A 96 3.73 -6.20 8.19
C HIS A 96 3.89 -7.61 7.59
N CYS A 97 3.72 -8.66 8.40
CA CYS A 97 3.72 -10.05 7.95
C CYS A 97 2.63 -10.31 6.90
N ARG A 98 1.41 -9.80 7.11
CA ARG A 98 0.34 -9.84 6.10
C ARG A 98 0.74 -9.17 4.79
N LYS A 99 1.36 -7.97 4.84
CA LYS A 99 1.88 -7.29 3.63
C LYS A 99 2.96 -8.11 2.91
N LEU A 100 3.73 -8.91 3.63
CA LEU A 100 4.74 -9.80 3.07
C LEU A 100 4.15 -11.12 2.52
N GLY A 101 2.84 -11.35 2.67
CA GLY A 101 2.15 -12.57 2.24
C GLY A 101 2.13 -13.66 3.31
N PHE A 102 2.44 -13.33 4.57
CA PHE A 102 2.37 -14.28 5.69
C PHE A 102 1.07 -14.06 6.49
N GLU A 103 0.10 -14.97 6.34
CA GLU A 103 -1.09 -15.04 7.18
C GLU A 103 -0.87 -15.91 8.42
N SER A 104 -0.97 -15.30 9.60
CA SER A 104 -0.99 -16.00 10.88
C SER A 104 -2.41 -16.56 11.15
N GLY A 105 -2.70 -17.76 10.66
CA GLY A 105 -3.97 -18.47 10.88
C GLY A 105 -3.74 -19.73 11.70
N THR A 106 -4.45 -19.84 12.82
CA THR A 106 -4.37 -20.95 13.78
C THR A 106 -4.92 -22.28 13.25
N LYS A 107 -4.27 -23.35 13.73
CA LYS A 107 -4.68 -24.76 13.80
C LYS A 107 -4.66 -25.54 12.48
N GLU A 108 -3.66 -26.44 12.45
CA GLU A 108 -3.61 -27.69 11.68
C GLU A 108 -3.64 -27.54 10.16
N SER A 109 -2.58 -28.04 9.51
CA SER A 109 -2.44 -28.13 8.05
C SER A 109 -2.34 -26.78 7.31
N LYS A 110 -1.15 -26.19 7.35
CA LYS A 110 -0.38 -25.85 6.14
C LYS A 110 0.94 -25.24 6.56
N ILE A 111 2.00 -26.02 6.39
CA ILE A 111 3.34 -25.46 6.23
C ILE A 111 3.22 -24.35 5.17
N PHE A 112 3.91 -23.23 5.37
CA PHE A 112 3.93 -22.02 4.52
C PHE A 112 4.33 -22.25 3.04
N ILE A 113 4.33 -23.48 2.56
CA ILE A 113 4.60 -23.95 1.22
C ILE A 113 3.29 -23.98 0.41
N SER A 114 2.59 -22.85 0.27
CA SER A 114 1.56 -22.73 -0.79
C SER A 114 1.98 -21.80 -1.93
N CYS A 115 3.22 -21.26 -1.90
CA CYS A 115 3.76 -20.47 -3.01
C CYS A 115 4.95 -21.12 -3.74
N ILE A 116 5.22 -22.42 -3.56
CA ILE A 116 5.95 -23.17 -4.59
C ILE A 116 4.94 -23.47 -5.69
N SER A 117 4.67 -22.48 -6.54
CA SER A 117 4.29 -22.77 -7.91
C SER A 117 5.43 -23.62 -8.46
N ARG A 118 5.27 -24.95 -8.48
CA ARG A 118 6.11 -25.85 -9.27
C ARG A 118 6.02 -25.32 -10.70
N LYS A 119 7.04 -24.58 -11.13
CA LYS A 119 7.30 -24.39 -12.56
C LYS A 119 7.66 -25.79 -13.04
N LYS A 120 6.65 -26.52 -13.56
CA LYS A 120 6.90 -27.77 -14.28
C LYS A 120 7.82 -27.41 -15.45
N ARG A 121 8.99 -28.04 -15.48
CA ARG A 121 9.77 -28.21 -16.71
C ARG A 121 8.97 -29.07 -17.68
#